data_AF-A0A136LRK6-F1
#
_entry.id   AF-A0A136LRK6-F1
#
_cell.length_a   1.000
_cell.length_b   1.000
_cell.length_c   1.000
_cell.angle_alpha   90.00
_cell.angle_beta   90.00
_cell.angle_gamma   90.00
#
_symmetry.space_group_name_H-M   'P 1'
#
loop_
_entity.id
_entity.type
_entity.pdbx_description
1 polymer ?
#
loop_
_entity_poly.entity_id
_entity_poly.type
_entity_poly.pdbx_seq_one_letter_code
_entity_poly.pdbx_strand_id
1 'polypeptide(L)'
;MAFLNAQERSDLLNDLKKRKYGSAKRKLRRLDPKGRMAYFRNAQAPGRIVTCYHLEGLGTRVYLIETMRRAPLANTDRKFRAKFDFVEVIVEPTPENRT
;
A
#
# COMPACT_ATOMS: atom_id res chain seq x y z
N MET A 1 -12.60 3.44 17.87
CA MET A 1 -12.20 4.62 17.08
C MET A 1 -13.32 4.92 16.12
N ALA A 2 -13.58 6.20 15.87
CA ALA A 2 -14.50 6.62 14.82
C ALA A 2 -13.87 6.35 13.45
N PHE A 3 -14.70 6.18 12.42
CA PHE A 3 -14.21 6.03 11.06
C PHE A 3 -13.54 7.31 10.56
N LEU A 4 -12.55 7.15 9.67
CA LEU A 4 -11.89 8.30 9.06
C LEU A 4 -12.86 9.03 8.15
N ASN A 5 -12.94 10.36 8.28
CA ASN A 5 -13.69 11.21 7.36
C ASN A 5 -12.91 11.44 6.04
N ALA A 6 -13.52 12.13 5.07
CA ALA A 6 -12.91 12.37 3.77
C ALA A 6 -11.58 13.14 3.82
N GLN A 7 -11.46 14.11 4.74
CA GLN A 7 -10.24 14.90 4.91
C GLN A 7 -9.12 14.04 5.49
N GLU A 8 -9.39 13.28 6.53
CA GLU A 8 -8.43 12.40 7.17
C GLU A 8 -7.94 11.29 6.22
N ARG A 9 -8.81 10.77 5.36
CA ARG A 9 -8.43 9.84 4.28
C ARG A 9 -7.47 10.49 3.29
N SER A 10 -7.72 11.75 2.93
CA SER A 10 -6.85 12.52 2.04
C SER A 10 -5.49 12.83 2.67
N ASP A 11 -5.47 13.15 3.96
CA ASP A 11 -4.24 13.39 4.72
C ASP A 11 -3.42 12.09 4.85
N LEU A 12 -4.08 10.97 5.10
CA LEU A 12 -3.45 9.65 5.11
C LEU A 12 -2.82 9.34 3.75
N LEU A 13 -3.54 9.57 2.65
CA LEU A 13 -3.03 9.39 1.30
C LEU A 13 -1.77 10.23 1.06
N ASN A 14 -1.81 11.51 1.41
CA ASN A 14 -0.71 12.44 1.21
C ASN A 14 0.53 12.07 2.06
N ASP A 15 0.33 11.60 3.28
CA ASP A 15 1.42 11.10 4.12
C ASP A 15 2.04 9.81 3.55
N LEU A 16 1.22 8.88 3.06
CA LEU A 16 1.72 7.62 2.49
C LEU A 16 2.50 7.83 1.20
N LYS A 17 2.09 8.79 0.34
CA LYS A 17 2.81 9.15 -0.89
C LYS A 17 4.23 9.67 -0.64
N LYS A 18 4.45 10.34 0.50
CA LYS A 18 5.78 10.88 0.87
C LYS A 18 6.73 9.82 1.43
N ARG A 19 6.24 8.61 1.73
CA ARG A 19 7.00 7.56 2.42
C ARG A 19 7.53 6.52 1.45
N LYS A 20 8.65 5.90 1.81
CA LYS A 20 9.11 4.65 1.18
C LYS A 20 8.12 3.52 1.49
N TYR A 21 7.96 2.57 0.56
CA TYR A 21 7.04 1.43 0.70
C TYR A 21 7.11 0.73 2.07
N GLY A 22 8.32 0.41 2.55
CA GLY A 22 8.49 -0.26 3.85
C GLY A 22 8.02 0.58 5.04
N SER A 23 8.18 1.91 4.97
CA SER A 23 7.70 2.84 6.01
C SER A 23 6.18 2.97 5.96
N ALA A 24 5.60 3.13 4.77
CA ALA A 24 4.16 3.15 4.56
C ALA A 24 3.51 1.85 5.10
N LYS A 25 4.07 0.70 4.74
CA LYS A 25 3.64 -0.63 5.21
C LYS A 25 3.68 -0.73 6.74
N ARG A 26 4.78 -0.30 7.38
CA ARG A 26 4.93 -0.33 8.83
C ARG A 26 3.95 0.62 9.53
N LYS A 27 3.67 1.79 8.94
CA LYS A 27 2.67 2.73 9.45
C LYS A 27 1.28 2.08 9.41
N LEU A 28 0.84 1.56 8.27
CA LEU A 28 -0.48 0.94 8.12
C LEU A 28 -0.70 -0.22 9.09
N ARG A 29 0.33 -1.06 9.32
CA ARG A 29 0.28 -2.15 10.30
C ARG A 29 0.06 -1.69 11.75
N ARG A 30 0.38 -0.43 12.07
CA ARG A 30 0.28 0.13 13.43
C ARG A 30 -0.83 1.16 13.57
N LEU A 31 -1.41 1.58 12.46
CA LEU A 31 -2.36 2.68 12.40
C LEU A 31 -3.71 2.28 13.02
N ASP A 32 -4.13 1.04 12.79
CA ASP A 32 -5.38 0.50 13.31
C ASP A 32 -5.11 -0.83 14.04
N PRO A 33 -5.42 -0.94 15.35
CA PRO A 33 -5.31 -2.21 16.09
C PRO A 33 -6.20 -3.32 15.54
N LYS A 34 -7.32 -2.97 14.90
CA LYS A 34 -8.21 -3.93 14.22
C LYS A 34 -7.84 -4.12 12.75
N GLY A 35 -6.83 -3.39 12.28
CA GLY A 35 -6.39 -3.41 10.89
C GLY A 35 -5.66 -4.70 10.55
N ARG A 36 -5.89 -5.21 9.34
CA ARG A 36 -5.21 -6.40 8.83
C ARG A 36 -4.73 -6.20 7.39
N MET A 37 -3.68 -6.93 7.04
CA MET A 37 -3.20 -7.02 5.67
C MET A 37 -4.05 -8.06 4.94
N ALA A 38 -4.86 -7.61 3.97
CA ALA A 38 -5.76 -8.51 3.23
C ALA A 38 -4.98 -9.40 2.25
N TYR A 39 -4.03 -8.82 1.53
CA TYR A 39 -3.09 -9.57 0.69
C TYR A 39 -1.77 -8.82 0.53
N PHE A 40 -0.70 -9.58 0.30
CA PHE A 40 0.65 -9.07 0.15
C PHE A 40 1.16 -9.34 -1.26
N ARG A 41 1.62 -8.28 -1.94
CA ARG A 41 2.21 -8.35 -3.29
C ARG A 41 1.43 -9.23 -4.27
N ASN A 42 0.12 -9.03 -4.32
CA ASN A 42 -0.75 -9.71 -5.26
C ASN A 42 -0.62 -9.08 -6.65
N ALA A 43 -0.39 -9.90 -7.67
CA ALA A 43 -0.31 -9.45 -9.05
C ALA A 43 -1.73 -9.34 -9.63
N GLN A 44 -2.36 -8.18 -9.45
CA GLN A 44 -3.74 -7.95 -9.91
C GLN A 44 -3.82 -7.41 -11.35
N ALA A 45 -2.74 -6.80 -11.85
CA ALA A 45 -2.65 -6.33 -13.22
C ALA A 45 -1.20 -6.48 -13.74
N PRO A 46 -0.99 -6.57 -15.07
CA PRO A 46 0.35 -6.64 -15.64
C PRO A 46 1.23 -5.49 -15.16
N GLY A 47 2.37 -5.82 -14.58
CA GLY A 47 3.32 -4.83 -14.05
C GLY A 47 2.92 -4.17 -12.73
N ARG A 48 1.73 -4.44 -12.17
CA ARG A 48 1.27 -3.87 -10.89
C ARG A 48 1.16 -4.94 -9.82
N ILE A 49 1.88 -4.72 -8.73
CA ILE A 49 1.93 -5.57 -7.56
C ILE A 49 1.26 -4.81 -6.42
N VAL A 50 0.14 -5.32 -5.93
CA VAL A 50 -0.71 -4.61 -4.98
C VAL A 50 -0.60 -5.26 -3.60
N THR A 51 -0.46 -4.44 -2.57
CA THR A 51 -0.58 -4.85 -1.17
C THR A 51 -1.74 -4.08 -0.55
N CYS A 52 -2.71 -4.79 0.00
CA CYS A 52 -3.91 -4.18 0.55
C CYS A 52 -3.99 -4.33 2.06
N TYR A 53 -4.40 -3.25 2.72
CA TYR A 53 -4.70 -3.19 4.14
C TYR A 53 -6.18 -2.85 4.32
N HIS A 54 -6.88 -3.66 5.10
CA HIS A 54 -8.21 -3.33 5.60
C HIS A 54 -8.04 -2.76 7.00
N LEU A 55 -8.33 -1.47 7.16
CA LEU A 55 -8.31 -0.78 8.44
C LEU A 55 -9.76 -0.72 8.94
N GLU A 56 -10.24 -1.85 9.45
CA GLU A 56 -11.64 -2.05 9.84
C GLU A 56 -12.07 -1.07 10.94
N GLY A 57 -11.21 -0.78 11.92
CA GLY A 57 -11.48 0.19 12.97
C GLY A 57 -11.50 1.65 12.50
N LEU A 58 -11.02 1.91 11.28
CA LEU A 58 -10.97 3.22 10.63
C LEU A 58 -11.89 3.32 9.41
N GLY A 59 -12.65 2.25 9.11
CA GLY A 59 -13.58 2.21 7.99
C GLY A 59 -12.92 2.51 6.63
N THR A 60 -11.68 2.07 6.43
CA THR A 60 -10.89 2.44 5.23
C THR A 60 -10.05 1.27 4.71
N ARG A 61 -9.92 1.16 3.39
CA ARG A 61 -9.01 0.26 2.69
C ARG A 61 -7.87 1.05 2.07
N VAL A 62 -6.66 0.54 2.21
CA VAL A 62 -5.46 1.18 1.66
C VAL A 62 -4.75 0.21 0.75
N TYR A 63 -4.47 0.64 -0.47
CA TYR A 63 -3.75 -0.10 -1.48
C TYR A 63 -2.39 0.55 -1.68
N LEU A 64 -1.33 -0.24 -1.51
CA LEU A 64 0.04 0.12 -1.85
C LEU A 64 0.42 -0.60 -3.15
N ILE A 65 0.74 0.16 -4.19
CA ILE A 65 1.00 -0.38 -5.53
C ILE A 65 2.49 -0.21 -5.85
N GLU A 66 3.15 -1.34 -6.08
CA GLU A 66 4.53 -1.44 -6.56
C GLU A 66 4.54 -1.85 -8.04
N THR A 67 5.57 -1.44 -8.78
CA THR A 67 5.90 -1.97 -10.10
C THR A 67 7.20 -2.74 -10.01
N MET A 68 7.25 -3.93 -10.60
CA MET A 68 8.49 -4.72 -10.66
C MET A 68 9.31 -4.31 -11.87
N ARG A 69 10.56 -3.89 -11.64
CA ARG A 69 11.57 -3.71 -12.68
C ARG A 69 12.67 -4.75 -12.54
N ARG A 70 13.12 -5.31 -13.66
CA ARG A 70 14.31 -6.18 -13.68
C ARG A 70 15.54 -5.29 -13.74
N ALA A 71 16.51 -5.55 -12.87
CA ALA A 71 17.81 -4.89 -12.90
C ALA A 71 18.91 -5.97 -12.94
N PRO A 72 20.02 -5.74 -13.67
CA PRO A 72 21.15 -6.66 -13.65
C PRO A 72 21.70 -6.79 -12.22
N LEU A 73 22.13 -8.00 -11.86
CA LEU A 73 22.87 -8.27 -10.65
C LEU A 73 24.33 -7.87 -10.90
N ALA A 74 24.94 -7.14 -9.96
CA ALA A 74 26.30 -6.64 -10.11
C ALA A 74 27.26 -7.74 -10.57
N ASN A 75 28.12 -7.42 -11.54
CA ASN A 75 29.16 -8.28 -12.12
C ASN A 75 28.69 -9.52 -12.92
N THR A 76 27.40 -9.68 -13.23
CA THR A 76 26.95 -10.76 -14.15
C THR A 76 25.73 -10.37 -14.99
N ASP A 77 25.87 -10.35 -16.31
CA ASP A 77 24.75 -10.12 -17.26
C ASP A 77 23.74 -11.28 -17.32
N ARG A 78 24.09 -12.42 -16.73
CA ARG A 78 23.24 -13.63 -16.73
C ARG A 78 22.24 -13.70 -15.57
N LYS A 79 22.32 -12.77 -14.61
CA LYS A 79 21.47 -12.78 -13.40
C LYS A 79 20.74 -11.45 -13.26
N PHE A 80 19.42 -11.52 -13.11
CA PHE A 80 18.58 -10.37 -12.84
C PHE A 80 18.07 -10.41 -11.40
N ARG A 81 17.98 -9.25 -10.76
CA ARG A 81 17.25 -9.05 -9.51
C ARG A 81 15.97 -8.29 -9.76
N ALA A 82 14.92 -8.67 -9.04
CA ALA A 82 13.69 -7.90 -8.99
C ALA A 82 13.91 -6.64 -8.13
N LYS A 83 13.76 -5.47 -8.73
CA LYS A 83 13.59 -4.20 -8.04
C LYS A 83 12.09 -3.86 -8.03
N PHE A 84 11.64 -3.24 -6.94
CA PHE A 84 10.26 -2.81 -6.80
C PHE A 84 10.25 -1.30 -6.59
N ASP A 85 9.53 -0.61 -7.48
CA ASP A 85 9.32 0.82 -7.39
C ASP A 85 7.93 1.06 -6.79
N PHE A 86 7.83 1.94 -5.80
CA PHE A 86 6.56 2.30 -5.18
C PHE A 86 5.91 3.41 -6.00
N VAL A 87 4.82 3.10 -6.69
CA VAL A 87 4.27 3.97 -7.74
C VAL A 87 3.03 4.70 -7.28
N GLU A 88 2.12 4.00 -6.60
CA GLU A 88 0.78 4.53 -6.34
C GLU A 88 0.25 4.08 -4.98
N VAL A 89 -0.57 4.94 -4.39
CA VAL A 89 -1.33 4.67 -3.17
C VAL A 89 -2.77 5.04 -3.43
N ILE A 90 -3.69 4.17 -3.03
CA ILE A 90 -5.13 4.40 -3.11
C ILE A 90 -5.71 4.21 -1.71
N VAL A 91 -6.57 5.13 -1.29
CA VAL A 91 -7.26 5.08 0.01
C VAL A 91 -8.75 5.17 -0.28
N GLU A 92 -9.48 4.09 0.00
CA GLU A 92 -10.92 3.97 -0.27
C GLU A 92 -11.70 3.76 1.02
N PRO A 93 -12.90 4.34 1.18
CA PRO A 93 -13.76 4.00 2.29
C PRO A 93 -14.24 2.53 2.22
N THR A 94 -14.48 1.91 3.38
CA THR A 94 -15.26 0.65 3.41
C THR A 94 -16.74 0.94 3.15
N PRO A 95 -17.54 -0.07 2.74
CA PRO A 95 -18.97 0.12 2.54
C PRO A 95 -19.73 0.66 3.76
N GLU A 96 -19.19 0.42 4.96
CA GLU A 96 -19.71 0.89 6.24
C GLU A 96 -19.42 2.38 6.51
N ASN A 97 -18.46 2.97 5.80
CA ASN A 97 -17.98 4.34 5.99
C ASN A 97 -18.14 5.18 4.71
N ARG A 98 -19.38 5.33 4.21
CA ARG A 98 -19.69 6.05 2.96
C ARG A 98 -19.75 7.58 3.11
N THR A 99 -19.71 8.08 4.33
CA THR A 99 -19.73 9.52 4.68
C THR A 99 -18.32 10.11 4.77
#